data_AF-A0AA43D665-F1
#
_entry.id   AF-A0AA43D665-F1
#
_cell.length_a   1.000
_cell.length_b   1.000
_cell.length_c   1.000
_cell.angle_alpha   90.00
_cell.angle_beta   90.00
_cell.angle_gamma   90.00
#
_symmetry.space_group_name_H-M   'P 1'
#
loop_
_entity.id
_entity.type
_entity.pdbx_description
1 polymer ?
#
loop_
_entity_poly.entity_id
_entity_poly.type
_entity_poly.pdbx_seq_one_letter_code
_entity_poly.pdbx_strand_id
1 'polypeptide(L)'
;MDFLDKILGKKKKPSLKAKCPITKEPIDEGFGFMLTTSQVIASKQYWDMVMTEPETMSYTVMHFKKEPSGTQMRSLIFEKYSSIEKPWMISDSCINLFDSIDKKSARENAKKWWANEGNFDPENSGKALDALDPQTYKSWKEYAVLEAGRSRVVLH
;
A
#
# COMPACT_ATOMS: atom_id res chain seq x y z
N MET A 1 -11.32 -38.87 -26.67
CA MET A 1 -11.20 -37.43 -26.97
C MET A 1 -9.90 -36.84 -26.42
N ASP A 2 -8.92 -37.65 -25.98
CA ASP A 2 -7.68 -37.13 -25.33
C ASP A 2 -6.52 -36.80 -26.27
N PHE A 3 -6.63 -37.09 -27.57
CA PHE A 3 -5.54 -36.86 -28.51
C PHE A 3 -5.54 -35.44 -29.10
N LEU A 4 -6.72 -34.81 -29.23
CA LEU A 4 -6.86 -33.46 -29.77
C LEU A 4 -6.47 -32.37 -28.74
N ASP A 5 -6.67 -32.61 -27.44
CA ASP A 5 -6.27 -31.68 -26.37
C ASP A 5 -4.75 -31.58 -26.17
N LYS A 6 -3.98 -32.56 -26.67
CA LYS A 6 -2.50 -32.55 -26.60
C LYS A 6 -1.85 -31.76 -27.74
N ILE A 7 -2.52 -31.61 -28.88
CA ILE A 7 -2.04 -30.85 -30.04
C ILE A 7 -2.48 -29.38 -29.94
N LEU A 8 -3.66 -29.14 -29.37
CA LEU A 8 -4.13 -27.80 -28.99
C LEU A 8 -3.57 -27.46 -27.61
N GLY A 9 -2.28 -27.14 -27.54
CA GLY A 9 -1.62 -26.67 -26.33
C GLY A 9 -2.27 -25.40 -25.76
N LYS A 10 -3.41 -25.55 -25.07
CA LYS A 10 -3.97 -24.53 -24.19
C LYS A 10 -2.96 -24.41 -23.05
N LYS A 11 -1.97 -23.51 -23.22
CA LYS A 11 -1.17 -23.02 -22.11
C LYS A 11 -2.15 -22.68 -21.00
N LYS A 12 -2.11 -23.43 -19.88
CA LYS A 12 -2.84 -23.04 -18.68
C LYS A 12 -2.50 -21.57 -18.45
N LYS A 13 -3.53 -20.70 -18.50
CA LYS A 13 -3.32 -19.29 -18.16
C LYS A 13 -2.59 -19.27 -16.81
N PRO A 14 -1.48 -18.54 -16.69
CA PRO A 14 -0.80 -18.42 -15.41
C PRO A 14 -1.83 -17.94 -14.38
N SER A 15 -1.93 -18.62 -13.25
CA SER A 15 -2.83 -18.22 -12.18
C SER A 15 -2.47 -16.80 -11.75
N LEU A 16 -3.48 -15.95 -11.58
CA LEU A 16 -3.29 -14.60 -11.05
C LEU A 16 -2.57 -14.71 -9.70
N LYS A 17 -1.53 -13.89 -9.49
CA LYS A 17 -0.77 -13.87 -8.24
C LYS A 17 -0.88 -12.50 -7.63
N ALA A 18 -1.25 -12.45 -6.36
CA ALA A 18 -1.15 -11.27 -5.54
C ALA A 18 -0.06 -11.44 -4.48
N LYS A 19 0.53 -10.32 -4.07
CA LYS A 19 1.45 -10.26 -2.94
C LYS A 19 1.11 -9.07 -2.08
N CYS A 20 1.20 -9.22 -0.77
CA CYS A 20 1.06 -8.08 0.12
C CYS A 20 2.21 -7.10 -0.13
N PRO A 21 1.95 -5.81 -0.40
CA PRO A 21 3.02 -4.83 -0.61
C PRO A 21 3.81 -4.53 0.66
N ILE A 22 3.30 -4.90 1.84
CA ILE A 22 3.99 -4.73 3.13
C ILE A 22 4.90 -5.93 3.39
N THR A 23 4.35 -7.14 3.57
CA THR A 23 5.16 -8.34 3.92
C THR A 23 5.83 -9.01 2.73
N LYS A 24 5.44 -8.67 1.49
CA LYS A 24 5.84 -9.32 0.23
C LYS A 24 5.39 -10.79 0.11
N GLU A 25 4.64 -11.29 1.08
CA GLU A 25 4.10 -12.64 1.09
C GLU A 25 3.02 -12.81 0.02
N PRO A 26 2.91 -13.99 -0.60
CA PRO A 26 1.82 -14.29 -1.52
C PRO A 26 0.46 -14.22 -0.80
N ILE A 27 -0.56 -13.78 -1.54
CA ILE A 27 -1.95 -13.81 -1.08
C ILE A 27 -2.69 -14.79 -1.98
N ASP A 28 -3.31 -15.79 -1.36
CA ASP A 28 -4.08 -16.81 -2.04
C ASP A 28 -5.37 -16.24 -2.64
N GLU A 29 -5.84 -16.87 -3.70
CA GLU A 29 -7.08 -16.47 -4.39
C GLU A 29 -8.27 -16.47 -3.41
N GLY A 30 -9.07 -15.40 -3.47
CA GLY A 30 -10.22 -15.21 -2.59
C GLY A 30 -9.89 -14.60 -1.22
N PHE A 31 -8.62 -14.42 -0.88
CA PHE A 31 -8.16 -13.73 0.33
C PHE A 31 -7.73 -12.29 0.07
N GLY A 32 -7.53 -11.55 1.16
CA GLY A 32 -7.03 -10.17 1.15
C GLY A 32 -8.11 -9.08 1.12
N PHE A 33 -7.62 -7.84 1.13
CA PHE A 33 -8.40 -6.61 1.11
C PHE A 33 -7.83 -5.69 0.05
N MET A 34 -8.69 -5.09 -0.76
CA MET A 34 -8.28 -4.16 -1.80
C MET A 34 -8.48 -2.72 -1.34
N LEU A 35 -7.38 -1.98 -1.21
CA LEU A 35 -7.36 -0.58 -0.79
C LEU A 35 -6.90 0.33 -1.92
N THR A 36 -7.43 1.54 -1.97
CA THR A 36 -6.90 2.61 -2.84
C THR A 36 -5.64 3.22 -2.21
N THR A 37 -4.83 3.92 -3.01
CA THR A 37 -3.67 4.64 -2.48
C THR A 37 -4.09 5.74 -1.49
N SER A 38 -5.21 6.41 -1.73
CA SER A 38 -5.78 7.40 -0.80
C SER A 38 -6.11 6.80 0.57
N GLN A 39 -6.67 5.59 0.59
CA GLN A 39 -6.96 4.82 1.80
C GLN A 39 -5.68 4.40 2.55
N VAL A 40 -4.66 3.95 1.82
CA VAL A 40 -3.37 3.53 2.38
C VAL A 40 -2.66 4.71 3.05
N ILE A 41 -2.57 5.85 2.37
CA ILE A 41 -1.86 7.01 2.91
C ILE A 41 -2.64 7.71 4.03
N ALA A 42 -3.95 7.48 4.13
CA ALA A 42 -4.80 8.00 5.20
C ALA A 42 -4.74 7.14 6.47
N SER A 43 -3.54 6.69 6.85
CA SER A 43 -3.30 5.89 8.05
C SER A 43 -2.03 6.34 8.77
N LYS A 44 -2.16 6.64 10.07
CA LYS A 44 -1.00 7.01 10.90
C LYS A 44 -0.11 5.81 11.16
N GLN A 45 -0.72 4.67 11.53
CA GLN A 45 0.01 3.44 11.81
C GLN A 45 0.84 2.96 10.61
N TYR A 46 0.29 3.11 9.39
CA TYR A 46 1.03 2.79 8.17
C TYR A 46 2.29 3.66 8.03
N TRP A 47 2.17 4.98 8.21
CA TRP A 47 3.33 5.87 8.12
C TRP A 47 4.34 5.68 9.24
N ASP A 48 3.88 5.43 10.47
CA ASP A 48 4.76 5.11 11.59
C ASP A 48 5.57 3.84 11.30
N MET A 49 4.94 2.81 10.73
CA MET A 49 5.63 1.61 10.26
C MET A 49 6.62 1.95 9.14
N VAL A 50 6.18 2.55 8.04
CA VAL A 50 7.03 2.87 6.88
C VAL A 50 8.24 3.71 7.26
N MET A 51 8.11 4.66 8.18
CA MET A 51 9.21 5.53 8.61
C MET A 51 10.12 4.89 9.67
N THR A 52 9.76 3.71 10.19
CA THR A 52 10.55 2.98 11.19
C THR A 52 11.00 1.61 10.72
N GLU A 53 10.75 1.29 9.44
CA GLU A 53 11.36 0.15 8.78
C GLU A 53 12.89 0.29 8.70
N PRO A 54 13.65 -0.82 8.68
CA PRO A 54 15.11 -0.78 8.63
C PRO A 54 15.68 0.09 7.50
N GLU A 55 15.00 0.10 6.35
CA GLU A 55 15.42 0.83 5.14
C GLU A 55 15.25 2.36 5.25
N THR A 56 14.37 2.84 6.14
CA THR A 56 13.97 4.25 6.24
C THR A 56 14.32 4.88 7.59
N MET A 57 14.58 4.07 8.61
CA MET A 57 14.86 4.51 9.98
C MET A 57 16.00 5.54 10.05
N SER A 58 17.05 5.39 9.25
CA SER A 58 18.17 6.35 9.22
C SER A 58 17.70 7.76 8.88
N TYR A 59 16.82 7.91 7.89
CA TYR A 59 16.27 9.20 7.49
C TYR A 59 15.34 9.79 8.55
N THR A 60 14.62 8.94 9.28
CA THR A 60 13.80 9.33 10.43
C THR A 60 14.66 9.88 11.57
N VAL A 61 15.76 9.20 11.90
CA VAL A 61 16.73 9.68 12.90
C VAL A 61 17.35 11.00 12.45
N MET A 62 17.80 11.10 11.20
CA MET A 62 18.39 12.33 10.64
C MET A 62 17.41 13.51 10.71
N HIS A 63 16.14 13.29 10.34
CA HIS A 63 15.10 14.31 10.43
C HIS A 63 14.94 14.86 11.86
N PHE A 64 14.82 13.97 12.86
CA PHE A 64 14.67 14.41 14.25
C PHE A 64 15.96 14.97 14.86
N LYS A 65 17.13 14.65 14.29
CA LYS A 65 18.41 15.34 14.53
C LYS A 65 18.54 16.68 13.79
N LYS A 66 17.48 17.12 13.09
CA LYS A 66 17.41 18.37 12.33
C LYS A 66 18.37 18.43 11.13
N GLU A 67 18.73 17.27 10.59
CA GLU A 67 19.47 17.21 9.32
C GLU A 67 18.51 17.39 8.14
N PRO A 68 18.71 18.41 7.27
CA PRO A 68 17.78 18.70 6.17
C PRO A 68 17.56 17.53 5.20
N SER A 69 18.60 16.73 4.97
CA SER A 69 18.55 15.52 4.13
C SER A 69 17.55 14.49 4.64
N GLY A 70 17.35 14.37 5.96
CA GLY A 70 16.34 13.48 6.54
C GLY A 70 14.92 13.88 6.13
N THR A 71 14.57 15.16 6.25
CA THR A 71 13.26 15.68 5.82
C THR A 71 13.04 15.52 4.33
N GLN A 72 14.08 15.79 3.52
CA GLN A 72 14.02 15.63 2.07
C GLN A 72 13.72 14.17 1.70
N MET A 73 14.45 13.20 2.26
CA MET A 73 14.24 11.79 1.97
C MET A 73 12.86 11.31 2.42
N ARG A 74 12.38 11.75 3.59
CA ARG A 74 11.02 11.43 4.06
C ARG A 74 9.94 11.99 3.13
N SER A 75 10.16 13.16 2.54
CA SER A 75 9.26 13.75 1.53
C SER A 75 9.21 12.89 0.26
N LEU A 76 10.37 12.43 -0.23
CA LEU A 76 10.46 11.53 -1.38
C LEU A 76 9.80 10.17 -1.11
N ILE A 77 9.94 9.64 0.11
CA ILE A 77 9.27 8.39 0.53
C ILE A 77 7.76 8.58 0.47
N PHE A 78 7.22 9.68 1.03
CA PHE A 78 5.81 9.97 0.96
C PHE A 78 5.31 10.04 -0.49
N GLU A 79 6.02 10.79 -1.34
CA GLU A 79 5.67 10.96 -2.77
C GLU A 79 5.69 9.65 -3.54
N LYS A 80 6.69 8.79 -3.30
CA LYS A 80 6.79 7.46 -3.89
C LYS A 80 5.54 6.61 -3.63
N TYR A 81 5.02 6.65 -2.40
CA TYR A 81 3.86 5.84 -2.03
C TYR A 81 2.54 6.50 -2.43
N SER A 82 2.43 7.83 -2.32
CA SER A 82 1.22 8.56 -2.68
C SER A 82 0.97 8.63 -4.19
N SER A 83 2.02 8.45 -5.02
CA SER A 83 1.93 8.44 -6.48
C SER A 83 1.58 7.08 -7.09
N ILE A 84 1.33 6.05 -6.27
CA ILE A 84 0.96 4.72 -6.78
C ILE A 84 -0.46 4.80 -7.34
N GLU A 85 -0.63 4.44 -8.60
CA GLU A 85 -1.93 4.48 -9.29
C GLU A 85 -2.78 3.24 -9.03
N LYS A 86 -2.14 2.07 -8.94
CA LYS A 86 -2.85 0.79 -8.78
C LYS A 86 -3.31 0.58 -7.35
N PRO A 87 -4.49 -0.04 -7.14
CA PRO A 87 -4.93 -0.44 -5.82
C PRO A 87 -4.03 -1.51 -5.22
N TRP A 88 -4.10 -1.62 -3.89
CA TRP A 88 -3.21 -2.40 -3.06
C TRP A 88 -3.95 -3.66 -2.58
N MET A 89 -3.41 -4.84 -2.87
CA MET A 89 -3.88 -6.08 -2.26
C MET A 89 -3.18 -6.29 -0.91
N ILE A 90 -3.88 -6.06 0.19
CA ILE A 90 -3.39 -6.19 1.55
C ILE A 90 -3.80 -7.54 2.13
N SER A 91 -2.87 -8.23 2.81
CA SER A 91 -3.15 -9.49 3.49
C SER A 91 -4.01 -9.29 4.75
N ASP A 92 -4.62 -10.37 5.23
CA ASP A 92 -5.37 -10.33 6.49
C ASP A 92 -4.50 -9.96 7.71
N SER A 93 -3.19 -10.26 7.66
CA SER A 93 -2.23 -9.90 8.70
C SER A 93 -1.94 -8.40 8.76
N CYS A 94 -2.07 -7.68 7.65
CA CYS A 94 -1.69 -6.27 7.54
C CYS A 94 -2.87 -5.29 7.56
N ILE A 95 -4.11 -5.76 7.39
CA ILE A 95 -5.28 -4.86 7.28
C ILE A 95 -5.48 -3.96 8.51
N ASN A 96 -5.00 -4.39 9.68
CA ASN A 96 -5.13 -3.63 10.92
C ASN A 96 -4.16 -2.43 11.00
N LEU A 97 -3.21 -2.30 10.07
CA LEU A 97 -2.34 -1.12 9.94
C LEU A 97 -3.07 0.10 9.38
N PHE A 98 -4.34 -0.02 8.98
CA PHE A 98 -5.09 1.04 8.33
C PHE A 98 -6.29 1.46 9.19
N ASP A 99 -6.18 2.63 9.82
CA ASP A 99 -7.03 3.08 10.94
C ASP A 99 -8.48 3.40 10.55
N SER A 100 -8.76 3.72 9.28
CA SER A 100 -10.05 4.28 8.84
C SER A 100 -10.60 3.60 7.58
N ILE A 101 -10.57 2.27 7.54
CA ILE A 101 -11.01 1.48 6.39
C ILE A 101 -12.30 0.72 6.71
N ASP A 102 -13.28 0.80 5.80
CA ASP A 102 -14.36 -0.18 5.76
C ASP A 102 -13.83 -1.52 5.21
N LYS A 103 -13.47 -2.41 6.14
CA LYS A 103 -12.92 -3.74 5.82
C LYS A 103 -13.90 -4.60 5.04
N LYS A 104 -15.22 -4.39 5.19
CA LYS A 104 -16.22 -5.17 4.45
C LYS A 104 -16.17 -4.79 2.98
N SER A 105 -16.26 -3.50 2.67
CA SER A 105 -16.15 -3.00 1.30
C SER A 105 -14.80 -3.33 0.66
N ALA A 106 -13.69 -3.20 1.41
CA ALA A 106 -12.36 -3.55 0.91
C ALA A 106 -12.23 -5.04 0.55
N ARG A 107 -12.85 -5.94 1.33
CA ARG A 107 -12.89 -7.38 1.03
C ARG A 107 -13.79 -7.70 -0.15
N GLU A 108 -14.92 -7.01 -0.30
CA GLU A 108 -15.77 -7.13 -1.49
C GLU A 108 -15.05 -6.68 -2.77
N ASN A 109 -14.28 -5.60 -2.69
CA ASN A 109 -13.44 -5.13 -3.79
C ASN A 109 -12.34 -6.15 -4.16
N ALA A 110 -11.68 -6.77 -3.17
CA ALA A 110 -10.72 -7.85 -3.44
C ALA A 110 -11.39 -9.04 -4.15
N LYS A 111 -12.59 -9.44 -3.74
CA LYS A 111 -13.35 -10.50 -4.43
C LYS A 111 -13.65 -10.15 -5.90
N LYS A 112 -14.05 -8.91 -6.18
CA LYS A 112 -14.26 -8.43 -7.55
C LYS A 112 -12.96 -8.45 -8.36
N TRP A 113 -11.83 -8.11 -7.76
CA TRP A 113 -10.51 -8.20 -8.40
C TRP A 113 -10.14 -9.63 -8.77
N TRP A 114 -10.28 -10.57 -7.85
CA TRP A 114 -10.04 -11.99 -8.13
C TRP A 114 -10.96 -12.51 -9.24
N ALA A 115 -12.26 -12.22 -9.16
CA ALA A 115 -13.25 -12.67 -10.14
C ALA A 115 -13.02 -12.11 -11.55
N ASN A 116 -12.40 -10.93 -11.67
CA ASN A 116 -12.10 -10.28 -12.94
C ASN A 116 -10.66 -10.52 -13.43
N GLU A 117 -9.99 -11.59 -12.97
CA GLU A 117 -8.61 -11.92 -13.34
C GLU A 117 -7.63 -10.73 -13.12
N GLY A 118 -7.90 -9.92 -12.09
CA GLY A 118 -7.09 -8.76 -11.72
C GLY A 118 -7.43 -7.45 -12.45
N ASN A 119 -8.47 -7.44 -13.28
CA ASN A 119 -8.93 -6.27 -14.04
C ASN A 119 -10.08 -5.56 -13.33
N PHE A 120 -9.85 -5.10 -12.11
CA PHE A 120 -10.82 -4.32 -11.35
C PHE A 120 -10.09 -3.29 -10.49
N ASP A 121 -10.46 -2.03 -10.62
CA ASP A 121 -9.97 -0.99 -9.71
C ASP A 121 -11.17 -0.42 -8.94
N PRO A 122 -11.10 -0.33 -7.60
CA PRO A 122 -12.12 0.36 -6.81
C PRO A 122 -12.32 1.81 -7.27
N GLU A 123 -13.49 2.38 -6.99
CA GLU A 123 -13.72 3.81 -7.13
C GLU A 123 -12.69 4.62 -6.32
N ASN A 124 -12.26 5.76 -6.85
CA ASN A 124 -11.18 6.59 -6.29
C ASN A 124 -9.80 5.90 -6.22
N SER A 125 -9.56 4.88 -7.06
CA SER A 125 -8.21 4.42 -7.37
C SER A 125 -7.44 5.46 -8.17
N GLY A 126 -6.11 5.33 -8.20
CA GLY A 126 -5.21 6.35 -8.74
C GLY A 126 -4.31 6.94 -7.67
N LYS A 127 -3.59 8.01 -8.05
CA LYS A 127 -2.71 8.73 -7.12
C LYS A 127 -3.54 9.36 -6.03
N ALA A 128 -3.00 9.41 -4.83
CA ALA A 128 -3.71 10.03 -3.73
C ALA A 128 -3.95 11.53 -3.94
N LEU A 129 -3.09 12.22 -4.71
CA LEU A 129 -3.27 13.62 -5.06
C LEU A 129 -4.52 13.86 -5.93
N ASP A 130 -4.89 12.89 -6.75
CA ASP A 130 -6.05 12.98 -7.64
C ASP A 130 -7.35 12.56 -6.93
N ALA A 131 -7.23 11.69 -5.92
CA ALA A 131 -8.36 11.10 -5.21
C ALA A 131 -8.73 11.82 -3.88
N LEU A 132 -7.82 12.60 -3.30
CA LEU A 132 -8.05 13.35 -2.07
C LEU A 132 -8.15 14.84 -2.35
N ASP A 133 -8.89 15.57 -1.52
CA ASP A 133 -8.84 17.02 -1.56
C ASP A 133 -7.44 17.53 -1.14
N PRO A 134 -7.02 18.72 -1.61
CA PRO A 134 -5.67 19.24 -1.36
C PRO A 134 -5.31 19.36 0.12
N GLN A 135 -6.29 19.69 0.98
CA GLN A 135 -6.03 19.89 2.41
C GLN A 135 -5.81 18.54 3.10
N THR A 136 -6.64 17.54 2.80
CA THR A 136 -6.45 16.18 3.34
C THR A 136 -5.12 15.59 2.87
N TYR A 137 -4.78 15.70 1.59
CA TYR A 137 -3.48 15.24 1.07
C TYR A 137 -2.30 15.90 1.79
N LYS A 138 -2.36 17.23 1.95
CA LYS A 138 -1.32 18.00 2.66
C LYS A 138 -1.19 17.55 4.12
N SER A 139 -2.31 17.34 4.82
CA SER A 139 -2.33 16.91 6.23
C SER A 139 -1.62 15.57 6.42
N TRP A 140 -1.86 14.62 5.51
CA TRP A 140 -1.21 13.31 5.55
C TRP A 140 0.27 13.39 5.18
N LYS A 141 0.64 14.26 4.22
CA LYS A 141 2.05 14.55 3.90
C LYS A 141 2.77 15.12 5.12
N GLU A 142 2.18 16.09 5.80
CA GLU A 142 2.76 16.70 7.00
C GLU A 142 2.96 15.67 8.11
N TYR A 143 1.96 14.83 8.41
CA TYR A 143 2.12 13.77 9.41
C TYR A 143 3.26 12.81 9.03
N ALA A 144 3.21 12.26 7.81
CA ALA A 144 4.19 11.29 7.34
C ALA A 144 5.61 11.84 7.36
N VAL A 145 5.80 13.09 6.93
CA VAL A 145 7.13 13.70 6.81
C VAL A 145 7.64 14.25 8.13
N LEU A 146 6.79 14.83 8.99
CA LEU A 146 7.25 15.58 10.16
C LEU A 146 7.10 14.82 11.48
N GLU A 147 6.16 13.89 11.57
CA GLU A 147 5.79 13.27 12.85
C GLU A 147 5.94 11.75 12.87
N ALA A 148 5.71 11.08 11.75
CA ALA A 148 5.69 9.63 11.72
C ALA A 148 7.04 9.02 12.16
N GLY A 149 6.96 8.05 13.08
CA GLY A 149 8.11 7.35 13.66
C GLY A 149 8.80 8.07 14.83
N ARG A 150 8.33 9.27 15.25
CA ARG A 150 8.94 10.05 16.35
C ARG A 150 9.10 9.23 17.63
N SER A 151 8.12 8.43 17.98
CA SER A 151 8.12 7.61 19.22
C SER A 151 9.23 6.54 19.26
N ARG A 152 9.85 6.23 18.11
CA ARG A 152 10.94 5.25 17.99
C ARG A 152 12.33 5.87 18.02
N VAL A 153 12.45 7.20 18.02
CA VAL A 153 13.75 7.89 18.04
C VAL A 153 14.07 8.37 19.44
N VAL A 154 15.15 7.85 20.01
CA VAL A 154 15.74 8.36 21.25
C VAL A 154 16.81 9.39 20.89
N LEU A 155 16.60 10.64 21.27
CA LEU A 155 17.60 11.70 21.12
C LEU A 155 18.43 11.74 22.41
N HIS A 156 19.70 11.35 22.30
CA HIS A 156 20.71 11.48 23.35
C HIS A 156 21.54 12.74 23.13
#